data_AF-A0A521W9A7-F1
#
_entry.id   AF-A0A521W9A7-F1
#
_cell.length_a   1.000
_cell.length_b   1.000
_cell.length_c   1.000
_cell.angle_alpha   90.00
_cell.angle_beta   90.00
_cell.angle_gamma   90.00
#
_symmetry.space_group_name_H-M   'P 1'
#
loop_
_entity.id
_entity.type
_entity.pdbx_description
1 polymer ?
#
loop_
_entity_poly.entity_id
_entity_poly.type
_entity_poly.pdbx_seq_one_letter_code
_entity_poly.pdbx_strand_id
1 'polypeptide(L)'
;MEHAFLLQPGLWRAEGEFFDAVGNLTGVEGTAEVRHYPEKWVYEGVLRTLTPAPQETRTLYEIHPFAPGAFATHWSSNSATLGTLRGRFLIVGDAILSSYESATGRYRGQDTLLQRDARRYSARGALFDGARLLSAWSVELLRSA
;
A
#
# COMPACT_ATOMS: atom_id res chain seq x y z
N MET A 1 -12.24 13.73 9.49
CA MET A 1 -11.48 12.77 10.31
C MET A 1 -10.01 13.01 10.04
N GLU A 2 -9.13 12.92 11.03
CA GLU A 2 -7.68 13.10 10.82
C GLU A 2 -7.03 11.73 10.55
N HIS A 3 -6.38 11.61 9.40
CA HIS A 3 -5.72 10.37 8.99
C HIS A 3 -4.36 10.22 9.66
N ALA A 4 -4.08 9.05 10.23
CA ALA A 4 -2.78 8.77 10.84
C ALA A 4 -1.83 7.98 9.92
N PHE A 5 -2.34 7.13 9.03
CA PHE A 5 -1.51 6.14 8.32
C PHE A 5 -0.36 6.75 7.51
N LEU A 6 -0.66 7.70 6.61
CA LEU A 6 0.37 8.40 5.82
C LEU A 6 0.89 9.68 6.49
N LEU A 7 0.02 10.37 7.24
CA LEU A 7 0.29 11.73 7.72
C LEU A 7 1.05 11.77 9.05
N GLN A 8 1.26 10.62 9.68
CA GLN A 8 2.09 10.51 10.88
C GLN A 8 3.08 9.35 10.70
N PRO A 9 4.33 9.50 11.14
CA PRO A 9 5.23 8.37 11.23
C PRO A 9 4.66 7.27 12.14
N GLY A 10 4.92 6.03 11.79
CA GLY A 10 4.46 4.90 12.58
C GLY A 10 4.67 3.55 11.93
N LEU A 11 4.74 2.54 12.78
CA LEU A 11 4.73 1.14 12.41
C LEU A 11 3.33 0.56 12.58
N TRP A 12 2.91 -0.25 11.63
CA TRP A 12 1.62 -0.91 11.58
C TRP A 12 1.83 -2.41 11.38
N ARG A 13 1.17 -3.24 12.15
CA ARG A 13 1.05 -4.68 11.89
C ARG A 13 -0.02 -4.89 10.83
N ALA A 14 0.26 -5.76 9.86
CA ALA A 14 -0.65 -6.13 8.79
C ALA A 14 -1.05 -7.59 8.92
N GLU A 15 -2.33 -7.90 8.76
CA GLU A 15 -2.85 -9.27 8.70
C GLU A 15 -4.03 -9.35 7.74
N GLY A 16 -4.17 -10.47 7.03
CA GLY A 16 -5.35 -10.70 6.20
C GLY A 16 -5.08 -11.72 5.11
N GLU A 17 -5.50 -11.38 3.90
CA GLU A 17 -5.58 -12.32 2.78
C GLU A 17 -4.96 -11.72 1.52
N PHE A 18 -4.27 -12.59 0.78
CA PHE A 18 -3.74 -12.34 -0.54
C PHE A 18 -4.41 -13.28 -1.55
N PHE A 19 -4.74 -12.75 -2.71
CA PHE A 19 -5.37 -13.45 -3.81
C PHE A 19 -4.40 -13.45 -5.00
N ASP A 20 -4.13 -14.62 -5.55
CA ASP A 20 -3.33 -14.74 -6.78
C ASP A 20 -4.17 -14.45 -8.05
N ALA A 21 -3.53 -14.55 -9.21
CA ALA A 21 -4.15 -14.28 -10.51
C ALA A 21 -5.35 -15.19 -10.86
N VAL A 22 -5.51 -16.34 -10.18
CA VAL A 22 -6.62 -17.27 -10.39
C VAL A 22 -7.62 -17.25 -9.23
N GLY A 23 -7.40 -16.39 -8.23
CA GLY A 23 -8.27 -16.19 -7.08
C GLY A 23 -8.01 -17.13 -5.90
N ASN A 24 -6.88 -17.86 -5.89
CA ASN A 24 -6.53 -18.65 -4.71
C ASN A 24 -6.20 -17.72 -3.54
N LEU A 25 -6.80 -18.03 -2.40
CA LEU A 25 -6.66 -17.27 -1.17
C LEU A 25 -5.52 -17.84 -0.33
N THR A 26 -4.62 -16.97 0.10
CA THR A 26 -3.54 -17.29 1.03
C THR A 26 -3.53 -16.27 2.16
N GLY A 27 -3.51 -16.73 3.41
CA GLY A 27 -3.34 -15.86 4.56
C GLY A 27 -1.99 -15.13 4.52
N VAL A 28 -1.95 -13.89 4.95
CA VAL A 28 -0.73 -13.08 5.03
C VAL A 28 -0.63 -12.36 6.36
N GLU A 29 0.61 -12.15 6.79
CA GLU A 29 0.96 -11.27 7.89
C GLU A 29 2.14 -10.37 7.50
N GLY A 30 2.34 -9.28 8.22
CA GLY A 30 3.50 -8.45 7.99
C GLY A 30 3.44 -7.08 8.66
N THR A 31 4.11 -6.11 8.05
CA THR A 31 4.24 -4.76 8.58
C THR A 31 4.14 -3.69 7.50
N ALA A 32 3.76 -2.50 7.92
CA ALA A 32 3.81 -1.27 7.15
C ALA A 32 4.43 -0.18 8.01
N GLU A 33 5.52 0.42 7.57
CA GLU A 33 6.19 1.51 8.26
C GLU A 33 6.14 2.79 7.43
N VAL A 34 5.73 3.90 8.04
CA VAL A 34 5.81 5.23 7.45
C VAL A 34 6.83 6.06 8.21
N ARG A 35 7.78 6.64 7.47
CA ARG A 35 8.85 7.51 7.97
C ARG A 35 8.81 8.83 7.23
N HIS A 36 8.95 9.94 7.95
CA HIS A 36 8.95 11.28 7.35
C HIS A 36 10.35 11.89 7.42
N TYR A 37 10.87 12.31 6.27
CA TYR A 37 12.07 13.12 6.15
C TYR A 37 11.69 14.50 5.57
N PRO A 38 12.56 15.52 5.67
CA PRO A 38 12.23 16.88 5.23
C PRO A 38 11.80 16.97 3.75
N GLU A 39 12.45 16.22 2.87
CA GLU A 39 12.22 16.31 1.41
C GLU A 39 11.38 15.16 0.85
N LYS A 40 11.25 14.07 1.60
CA LYS A 40 10.49 12.88 1.18
C LYS A 40 9.97 12.11 2.36
N TRP A 41 8.84 11.44 2.19
CA TRP A 41 8.39 10.40 3.10
C TRP A 41 8.67 9.04 2.48
N VAL A 42 8.82 8.03 3.34
CA VAL A 42 9.08 6.66 2.92
C VAL A 42 8.01 5.77 3.53
N TYR A 43 7.37 4.97 2.69
CA TYR A 43 6.57 3.83 3.12
C TYR A 43 7.31 2.55 2.78
N GLU A 44 7.46 1.66 3.76
CA GLU A 44 7.99 0.32 3.57
C GLU A 44 6.96 -0.70 4.07
N GLY A 45 6.50 -1.56 3.16
CA GLY A 45 5.59 -2.67 3.46
C GLY A 45 6.31 -4.00 3.29
N VAL A 46 6.08 -4.91 4.22
CA VAL A 46 6.50 -6.31 4.15
C VAL A 46 5.28 -7.18 4.36
N LEU A 47 5.02 -8.12 3.46
CA LEU A 47 3.98 -9.14 3.62
C LEU A 47 4.59 -10.52 3.43
N ARG A 48 4.20 -11.47 4.26
CA ARG A 48 4.63 -12.86 4.26
C ARG A 48 3.44 -13.79 4.13
N THR A 49 3.49 -14.71 3.18
CA THR A 49 2.44 -15.73 3.02
C THR A 49 2.49 -16.79 4.12
N LEU A 50 1.33 -17.19 4.61
CA LEU A 50 1.15 -18.22 5.63
C LEU A 50 0.99 -19.61 4.98
N THR A 51 2.05 -20.06 4.32
CA THR A 51 2.12 -21.35 3.61
C THR A 51 3.26 -22.21 4.18
N PRO A 52 3.33 -23.52 3.88
CA PRO A 52 4.46 -24.36 4.28
C PRO A 52 5.82 -23.87 3.76
N ALA A 53 5.82 -23.16 2.62
CA ALA A 53 6.98 -22.44 2.09
C ALA A 53 6.61 -20.94 1.95
N PRO A 54 6.79 -20.15 3.03
CA PRO A 54 6.44 -18.72 3.03
C PRO A 54 7.21 -17.93 1.98
N GLN A 55 6.52 -17.03 1.30
CA GLN A 55 7.13 -16.04 0.43
C GLN A 55 6.96 -14.65 1.03
N GLU A 56 8.02 -13.86 0.98
CA GLU A 56 8.01 -12.47 1.44
C GLU A 56 7.98 -11.53 0.23
N THR A 57 7.07 -10.56 0.26
CA THR A 57 7.04 -9.45 -0.68
C THR A 57 7.34 -8.16 0.07
N ARG A 58 8.28 -7.39 -0.48
CA ARG A 58 8.62 -6.06 0.02
C ARG A 58 8.21 -4.98 -0.97
N THR A 59 7.65 -3.90 -0.43
CA THR A 59 7.19 -2.75 -1.18
C THR A 59 7.80 -1.50 -0.56
N LEU A 60 8.45 -0.67 -1.38
CA LEU A 60 9.05 0.59 -0.93
C LEU A 60 8.51 1.73 -1.78
N TYR A 61 7.86 2.70 -1.15
CA TYR A 61 7.41 3.93 -1.80
C TYR A 61 8.20 5.12 -1.30
N GLU A 62 8.67 5.95 -2.24
CA GLU A 62 9.10 7.31 -1.96
C GLU A 62 7.93 8.24 -2.25
N ILE A 63 7.47 8.96 -1.23
CA ILE A 63 6.27 9.78 -1.26
C ILE A 63 6.69 11.24 -1.15
N HIS A 64 6.17 12.09 -2.04
CA HIS A 64 6.36 13.52 -1.89
C HIS A 64 5.54 14.02 -0.69
N PRO A 65 6.12 14.84 0.22
CA PRO A 65 5.36 15.38 1.35
C PRO A 65 4.13 16.14 0.86
N PHE A 66 3.00 16.01 1.56
CA PHE A 66 1.80 16.76 1.23
C PHE A 66 2.06 18.25 1.38
N ALA A 67 1.74 19.04 0.37
CA ALA A 67 1.75 20.49 0.48
C ALA A 67 0.71 20.96 1.52
N PRO A 68 0.89 22.11 2.19
CA PRO A 68 -0.08 22.62 3.15
C PRO A 68 -1.50 22.70 2.56
N GLY A 69 -2.46 22.03 3.21
CA GLY A 69 -3.87 21.98 2.77
C GLY A 69 -4.15 21.05 1.56
N ALA A 70 -3.13 20.39 1.00
CA ALA A 70 -3.34 19.44 -0.08
C ALA A 70 -3.92 18.13 0.45
N PHE A 71 -4.80 17.52 -0.34
CA PHE A 71 -5.41 16.22 -0.10
C PHE A 71 -4.90 15.14 -1.07
N ALA A 72 -3.92 15.48 -1.91
CA ALA A 72 -3.29 14.55 -2.83
C ALA A 72 -1.76 14.75 -2.87
N THR A 73 -1.03 13.68 -3.11
CA THR A 73 0.41 13.73 -3.36
C THR A 73 0.85 12.62 -4.31
N HIS A 74 2.06 12.71 -4.84
CA HIS A 74 2.67 11.70 -5.71
C HIS A 74 3.59 10.78 -4.93
N TRP A 75 3.76 9.57 -5.46
CA TRP A 75 4.78 8.64 -4.99
C TRP A 75 5.39 7.84 -6.13
N SER A 76 6.55 7.26 -5.89
CA SER A 76 7.21 6.33 -6.81
C SER A 76 7.74 5.10 -6.09
N SER A 77 7.89 4.00 -6.83
CA SER A 77 8.49 2.76 -6.35
C SER A 77 9.35 2.14 -7.43
N ASN A 78 10.41 1.44 -7.04
CA ASN A 78 11.23 0.67 -7.96
C ASN A 78 11.09 -0.82 -7.62
N SER A 79 10.52 -1.57 -8.56
CA SER A 79 10.37 -3.03 -8.46
C SER A 79 11.25 -3.71 -9.50
N ALA A 80 11.97 -4.75 -9.10
CA ALA A 80 12.73 -5.59 -10.03
C ALA A 80 11.80 -6.28 -11.07
N THR A 81 10.56 -6.57 -10.67
CA THR A 81 9.58 -7.29 -11.51
C THR A 81 8.70 -6.34 -12.31
N LEU A 82 8.25 -5.23 -11.71
CA LEU A 82 7.27 -4.31 -12.32
C LEU A 82 7.92 -3.09 -12.96
N GLY A 83 9.22 -2.89 -12.76
CA GLY A 83 9.94 -1.67 -13.12
C GLY A 83 9.60 -0.50 -12.19
N THR A 84 9.84 0.72 -12.67
CA THR A 84 9.45 1.93 -11.94
C THR A 84 7.94 2.12 -12.01
N LEU A 85 7.32 2.18 -10.83
CA LEU A 85 5.93 2.54 -10.63
C LEU A 85 5.82 4.01 -10.24
N ARG A 86 4.79 4.68 -10.74
CA ARG A 86 4.42 6.04 -10.34
C ARG A 86 2.96 6.04 -9.95
N GLY A 87 2.66 6.67 -8.83
CA GLY A 87 1.31 6.72 -8.31
C GLY A 87 0.99 8.04 -7.63
N ARG A 88 -0.26 8.10 -7.18
CA ARG A 88 -0.78 9.22 -6.39
C ARG A 88 -1.56 8.68 -5.22
N PHE A 89 -1.40 9.32 -4.07
CA PHE A 89 -2.35 9.20 -2.97
C PHE A 89 -3.38 10.33 -3.05
N LEU A 90 -4.61 10.02 -2.67
CA LEU A 90 -5.72 10.95 -2.54
C LEU A 90 -6.48 10.65 -1.25
N ILE A 91 -6.65 11.64 -0.39
CA ILE A 91 -7.37 11.54 0.87
C ILE A 91 -8.79 12.09 0.64
N VAL A 92 -9.82 11.26 0.86
CA VAL A 92 -11.23 11.64 0.72
C VAL A 92 -12.03 11.02 1.86
N GLY A 93 -12.59 11.86 2.74
CA GLY A 93 -13.43 11.38 3.83
C GLY A 93 -12.66 10.54 4.84
N ASP A 94 -13.00 9.26 4.94
CA ASP A 94 -12.35 8.22 5.74
C ASP A 94 -11.43 7.31 4.89
N ALA A 95 -11.22 7.63 3.62
CA ALA A 95 -10.46 6.82 2.69
C ALA A 95 -9.15 7.49 2.25
N ILE A 96 -8.08 6.71 2.16
CA ILE A 96 -6.88 7.03 1.39
C ILE A 96 -6.90 6.13 0.16
N LEU A 97 -7.00 6.74 -1.02
CA LEU A 97 -6.97 6.06 -2.30
C LEU A 97 -5.56 6.16 -2.88
N SER A 98 -5.08 5.10 -3.51
CA SER A 98 -3.88 5.08 -4.32
C SER A 98 -4.23 4.52 -5.69
N SER A 99 -3.72 5.15 -6.74
CA SER A 99 -3.69 4.58 -8.07
C SER A 99 -2.30 4.75 -8.65
N TYR A 100 -1.84 3.75 -9.39
CA TYR A 100 -0.48 3.73 -9.91
C TYR A 100 -0.37 2.91 -11.18
N GLU A 101 0.70 3.19 -11.92
CA GLU A 101 1.06 2.46 -13.13
C GLU A 101 2.58 2.34 -13.28
N SER A 102 3.01 1.32 -14.03
CA SER A 102 4.40 1.23 -14.48
C SER A 102 4.71 2.30 -15.53
N ALA A 103 6.00 2.63 -15.71
CA ALA A 103 6.44 3.57 -16.73
C ALA A 103 5.98 3.22 -18.16
N THR A 104 5.72 1.94 -18.44
CA THR A 104 5.21 1.43 -19.72
C THR A 104 3.68 1.44 -19.82
N GLY A 105 2.96 1.74 -18.73
CA GLY A 105 1.49 1.66 -18.63
C GLY A 105 0.93 0.23 -18.64
N ARG A 106 1.79 -0.79 -18.70
CA ARG A 106 1.44 -2.22 -18.73
C ARG A 106 0.87 -2.68 -17.39
N TYR A 107 1.54 -2.35 -16.30
CA TYR A 107 1.08 -2.69 -14.96
C TYR A 107 0.31 -1.53 -14.37
N ARG A 108 -0.84 -1.82 -13.77
CA ARG A 108 -1.69 -0.82 -13.10
C ARG A 108 -2.22 -1.41 -11.82
N GLY A 109 -2.31 -0.60 -10.79
CA GLY A 109 -2.90 -1.05 -9.54
C GLY A 109 -3.59 0.07 -8.80
N GLN A 110 -4.34 -0.36 -7.79
CA GLN A 110 -5.04 0.53 -6.88
C GLN A 110 -4.97 -0.02 -5.47
N ASP A 111 -4.96 0.90 -4.51
CA ASP A 111 -5.12 0.61 -3.09
C ASP A 111 -6.16 1.56 -2.50
N THR A 112 -6.96 1.05 -1.59
CA THR A 112 -7.88 1.82 -0.76
C THR A 112 -7.63 1.45 0.68
N LEU A 113 -7.25 2.42 1.51
CA LEU A 113 -7.14 2.28 2.95
C LEU A 113 -8.31 3.04 3.60
N LEU A 114 -9.22 2.31 4.23
CA LEU A 114 -10.35 2.86 4.96
C LEU A 114 -10.00 2.98 6.45
N GLN A 115 -10.07 4.19 6.99
CA GLN A 115 -9.88 4.45 8.41
C GLN A 115 -11.06 3.87 9.20
N ARG A 116 -10.79 2.92 10.09
CA ARG A 116 -11.79 2.33 10.98
C ARG A 116 -11.84 3.06 12.31
N ASP A 117 -10.66 3.44 12.80
CA ASP A 117 -10.49 4.35 13.93
C ASP A 117 -9.08 4.97 13.91
N ALA A 118 -8.66 5.58 15.01
CA ALA A 118 -7.36 6.24 15.13
C ALA A 118 -6.14 5.30 14.95
N ARG A 119 -6.32 3.99 15.17
CA ARG A 119 -5.24 2.99 15.14
C ARG A 119 -5.50 1.84 14.18
N ARG A 120 -6.65 1.79 13.51
CA ARG A 120 -7.04 0.70 12.61
C ARG A 120 -7.42 1.20 11.23
N TYR A 121 -6.86 0.54 10.22
CA TYR A 121 -7.20 0.73 8.82
C TYR A 121 -7.51 -0.60 8.15
N SER A 122 -8.49 -0.57 7.26
CA SER A 122 -8.81 -1.66 6.35
C SER A 122 -8.22 -1.34 4.98
N ALA A 123 -7.19 -2.05 4.55
CA ALA A 123 -6.61 -1.89 3.22
C ALA A 123 -7.14 -2.95 2.25
N ARG A 124 -7.48 -2.55 1.03
CA ARG A 124 -7.82 -3.43 -0.09
C ARG A 124 -7.18 -2.91 -1.36
N GLY A 125 -6.70 -3.80 -2.21
CA GLY A 125 -6.10 -3.39 -3.46
C GLY A 125 -5.96 -4.53 -4.45
N ALA A 126 -5.57 -4.16 -5.66
CA ALA A 126 -5.34 -5.09 -6.75
C ALA A 126 -4.29 -4.55 -7.72
N LEU A 127 -3.56 -5.47 -8.34
CA LEU A 127 -2.56 -5.22 -9.37
C LEU A 127 -2.90 -6.00 -10.64
N PHE A 128 -2.74 -5.36 -11.79
CA PHE A 128 -3.12 -5.87 -13.10
C PHE A 128 -1.94 -5.80 -14.09
N ASP A 129 -1.92 -6.73 -15.04
CA ASP A 129 -1.12 -6.74 -16.26
C ASP A 129 -2.09 -6.57 -17.45
N GLY A 130 -2.22 -5.34 -17.95
CA GLY A 130 -3.32 -4.98 -18.84
C GLY A 130 -4.68 -5.20 -18.17
N ALA A 131 -5.53 -6.03 -18.76
CA ALA A 131 -6.83 -6.40 -18.19
C ALA A 131 -6.78 -7.63 -17.27
N ARG A 132 -5.63 -8.29 -17.15
CA ARG A 132 -5.47 -9.53 -16.38
C ARG A 132 -5.10 -9.20 -14.94
N LEU A 133 -5.85 -9.75 -13.99
CA LEU A 133 -5.48 -9.70 -12.57
C LEU A 133 -4.15 -10.44 -12.34
N LEU A 134 -3.21 -9.80 -11.66
CA LEU A 134 -1.99 -10.45 -11.16
C LEU A 134 -2.15 -10.87 -9.71
N SER A 135 -2.68 -9.96 -8.90
CA SER A 135 -2.93 -10.20 -7.48
C SER A 135 -3.93 -9.21 -6.91
N ALA A 136 -4.56 -9.58 -5.80
CA ALA A 136 -5.33 -8.69 -4.96
C ALA A 136 -5.06 -8.97 -3.48
N TRP A 137 -5.44 -8.05 -2.61
CA TRP A 137 -5.25 -8.20 -1.17
C TRP A 137 -6.39 -7.55 -0.40
N SER A 138 -6.64 -8.10 0.77
CA SER A 138 -7.51 -7.53 1.80
C SER A 138 -6.83 -7.71 3.14
N VAL A 139 -6.30 -6.63 3.71
CA VAL A 139 -5.54 -6.66 4.95
C VAL A 139 -6.05 -5.63 5.94
N GLU A 140 -5.97 -5.95 7.21
CA GLU A 140 -6.19 -5.05 8.32
C GLU A 140 -4.86 -4.58 8.87
N LEU A 141 -4.77 -3.28 9.16
CA LEU A 141 -3.60 -2.59 9.64
C LEU A 141 -3.89 -2.10 11.05
N LEU A 142 -3.04 -2.47 12.00
CA LEU A 142 -3.11 -2.04 13.39
C LEU A 142 -1.83 -1.27 13.75
N ARG A 143 -1.96 -0.02 14.18
CA ARG A 143 -0.81 0.78 14.62
C ARG A 143 -0.16 0.13 15.84
N SER A 144 1.14 -0.11 15.77
CA SER A 144 1.95 -0.51 16.91
C SER A 144 1.87 0.55 18.03
N ALA A 145 2.03 0.13 19.27
CA ALA A 145 1.99 1.02 20.44
C ALA A 145 3.17 2.00 20.43
#